data_AF-A0A531CSL3-F1
#
_entry.id   AF-A0A531CSL3-F1
#
_cell.length_a   1.000
_cell.length_b   1.000
_cell.length_c   1.000
_cell.angle_alpha   90.00
_cell.angle_beta   90.00
_cell.angle_gamma   90.00
#
_symmetry.space_group_name_H-M   'P 1'
#
loop_
_entity.id
_entity.type
_entity.pdbx_description
1 polymer ?
#
loop_
_entity_poly.entity_id
_entity_poly.type
_entity_poly.pdbx_seq_one_letter_code
_entity_poly.pdbx_strand_id
1 'polypeptide(L)'
;MALDITAQDIIVDETTGLQDDDVNPALAPHSTNTTLTYLLSLDASGGLASPEVAFQADFVIASASAGETITSVILTQNLSGTPFSKTDGVNSGIKTADGNYVWLFQDATHPNVVIGVIGTSDPAAEPAETGPLAFSLALISTSTTGHFDLYTVQYVPLFNPIATDPDDRIDLTDKVFASVAGTTTVGFSGQSAAPGNHDFYLINSPDDASKQLLVVALNGGTANVSTQGFGVNNQSINPTETLQVDFVTGGNLNAGTASQIQYGSHIETITDAGFTINQITPSQPDKRVDITIKAFDNTGNEQGSDFFDGTTTNPVDITSVKLTGASGFATTITIDGTYATASGNVTVTGLNGTGNAVTITGLDNVTTVDITTATKMDRMTVTGVDANEGCDITEFHFKTTTTNAYTEQVGSFINFDDDGPSISTTGTEPTLTV
;
A
#
# COMPACT_ATOMS: atom_id res chain seq x y z
N MET A 1 5.84 -8.63 2.79
CA MET A 1 6.48 -7.36 3.22
C MET A 1 7.02 -7.50 4.64
N ALA A 2 8.08 -6.76 4.97
CA ALA A 2 8.68 -6.74 6.31
C ALA A 2 9.19 -5.33 6.65
N LEU A 3 9.47 -5.11 7.93
CA LEU A 3 10.16 -3.92 8.44
C LEU A 3 11.45 -4.36 9.13
N ASP A 4 12.50 -3.58 8.93
CA ASP A 4 13.74 -3.63 9.69
C ASP A 4 13.92 -2.26 10.35
N ILE A 5 14.09 -2.25 11.67
CA ILE A 5 14.43 -1.05 12.43
C ILE A 5 15.95 -0.90 12.42
N THR A 6 16.46 0.23 11.94
CA THR A 6 17.87 0.55 12.17
C THR A 6 18.00 0.93 13.64
N ALA A 7 18.49 0.00 14.45
CA ALA A 7 18.55 0.08 15.91
C ALA A 7 19.55 1.12 16.45
N GLN A 8 19.47 2.36 15.98
CA GLN A 8 20.06 3.53 16.60
C GLN A 8 18.92 4.25 17.32
N ASP A 9 19.11 4.46 18.61
CA ASP A 9 18.20 5.25 19.42
C ASP A 9 18.17 6.67 18.85
N ILE A 10 16.96 7.22 18.65
CA ILE A 10 16.80 8.65 18.45
C ILE A 10 16.61 9.27 19.84
N ILE A 11 17.46 10.21 20.21
CA ILE A 11 17.51 10.79 21.56
C ILE A 11 17.24 12.29 21.43
N VAL A 12 16.32 12.80 22.23
CA VAL A 12 16.14 14.24 22.42
C VAL A 12 16.79 14.60 23.75
N ASP A 13 17.86 15.41 23.73
CA ASP A 13 18.60 15.83 24.93
C ASP A 13 18.22 17.26 25.37
N GLU A 14 17.97 17.45 26.66
CA GLU A 14 17.65 18.75 27.30
C GLU A 14 18.88 19.45 27.94
N THR A 15 20.13 19.01 27.71
CA THR A 15 21.32 19.56 28.42
C THR A 15 21.58 21.06 28.21
N THR A 16 22.06 21.72 29.29
CA THR A 16 22.60 23.10 29.18
C THR A 16 24.06 23.12 28.71
N GLY A 17 24.29 23.30 27.42
CA GLY A 17 25.63 23.45 26.81
C GLY A 17 25.70 22.79 25.43
N LEU A 18 26.84 22.92 24.72
CA LEU A 18 27.05 22.16 23.48
C LEU A 18 27.49 20.73 23.83
N GLN A 19 26.58 19.81 24.14
CA GLN A 19 26.94 18.39 24.18
C GLN A 19 25.94 17.43 23.52
N ASP A 20 24.71 17.80 23.15
CA ASP A 20 23.90 16.94 22.26
C ASP A 20 22.68 17.63 21.58
N ASP A 21 22.89 18.75 20.89
CA ASP A 21 21.96 19.05 19.78
C ASP A 21 22.26 18.02 18.67
N ASP A 22 21.56 16.89 18.67
CA ASP A 22 21.74 15.76 17.75
C ASP A 22 21.72 16.18 16.26
N VAL A 23 21.16 17.37 15.97
CA VAL A 23 21.07 17.94 14.62
C VAL A 23 21.49 19.40 14.59
N ASN A 24 22.56 19.72 13.85
CA ASN A 24 22.97 21.11 13.63
C ASN A 24 21.91 21.88 12.80
N PRO A 25 21.32 22.96 13.34
CA PRO A 25 20.19 23.63 12.70
C PRO A 25 20.54 24.37 11.39
N ALA A 26 21.83 24.63 11.17
CA ALA A 26 22.35 25.30 9.97
C ALA A 26 22.71 24.35 8.83
N LEU A 27 22.64 23.03 9.04
CA LEU A 27 23.00 22.01 8.05
C LEU A 27 21.76 21.30 7.51
N ALA A 28 21.86 20.80 6.28
CA ALA A 28 20.86 19.87 5.76
C ALA A 28 20.95 18.53 6.52
N PRO A 29 19.82 17.86 6.80
CA PRO A 29 18.48 18.17 6.30
C PRO A 29 17.76 19.28 7.08
N HIS A 30 18.21 19.67 8.27
CA HIS A 30 17.50 20.59 9.16
C HIS A 30 17.14 21.95 8.52
N SER A 31 18.09 22.61 7.87
CA SER A 31 17.88 23.96 7.30
C SER A 31 16.94 24.00 6.08
N THR A 32 16.58 22.84 5.52
CA THR A 32 15.82 22.75 4.26
C THR A 32 14.66 21.74 4.27
N ASN A 33 14.53 20.93 5.33
CA ASN A 33 13.46 19.94 5.43
C ASN A 33 12.13 20.63 5.79
N THR A 34 11.17 20.55 4.87
CA THR A 34 9.85 21.19 5.01
C THR A 34 9.03 20.59 6.13
N THR A 35 9.15 19.30 6.40
CA THR A 35 8.42 18.64 7.49
C THR A 35 8.99 19.04 8.83
N LEU A 36 10.30 19.07 9.01
CA LEU A 36 10.90 19.59 10.24
C LEU A 36 10.54 21.06 10.48
N THR A 37 10.60 21.89 9.42
CA THR A 37 10.17 23.30 9.51
C THR A 37 8.71 23.41 9.95
N TYR A 38 7.86 22.50 9.46
CA TYR A 38 6.48 22.42 9.88
C TYR A 38 6.35 22.01 11.36
N LEU A 39 7.06 20.97 11.82
CA LEU A 39 7.07 20.58 13.24
C LEU A 39 7.48 21.75 14.12
N LEU A 40 8.60 22.41 13.84
CA LEU A 40 9.06 23.60 14.58
C LEU A 40 8.02 24.74 14.60
N SER A 41 7.15 24.84 13.60
CA SER A 41 6.07 25.85 13.57
C SER A 41 4.88 25.52 14.47
N LEU A 42 4.80 24.29 14.99
CA LEU A 42 3.76 23.86 15.93
C LEU A 42 4.02 24.36 17.36
N ASP A 43 5.23 24.86 17.63
CA ASP A 43 5.57 25.41 18.94
C ASP A 43 4.65 26.61 19.26
N ALA A 44 4.06 26.56 20.46
CA ALA A 44 3.07 27.54 20.92
C ALA A 44 3.66 28.42 22.03
N SER A 45 3.01 29.55 22.33
CA SER A 45 3.50 30.44 23.39
C SER A 45 3.48 29.73 24.75
N GLY A 46 4.64 29.55 25.37
CA GLY A 46 4.80 28.84 26.65
C GLY A 46 5.65 27.58 26.57
N GLY A 47 6.14 27.22 25.38
CA GLY A 47 7.16 26.20 25.17
C GLY A 47 8.57 26.59 25.64
N LEU A 48 9.53 25.70 25.40
CA LEU A 48 10.96 25.92 25.60
C LEU A 48 11.43 27.19 24.87
N ALA A 49 12.51 27.79 25.34
CA ALA A 49 13.10 28.96 24.66
C ALA A 49 13.62 28.60 23.25
N SER A 50 13.91 27.32 23.02
CA SER A 50 14.17 26.71 21.72
C SER A 50 13.67 25.26 21.80
N PRO A 51 12.81 24.79 20.89
CA PRO A 51 12.42 23.39 20.84
C PRO A 51 13.62 22.49 20.56
N GLU A 52 13.69 21.35 21.24
CA GLU A 52 14.74 20.35 21.03
C GLU A 52 14.38 19.44 19.85
N VAL A 53 15.37 19.07 19.04
CA VAL A 53 15.17 18.35 17.78
C VAL A 53 16.12 17.17 17.66
N ALA A 54 15.58 16.02 17.31
CA ALA A 54 16.37 14.86 16.91
C ALA A 54 15.93 14.28 15.56
N PHE A 55 16.86 13.63 14.89
CA PHE A 55 16.67 13.06 13.55
C PHE A 55 17.41 11.74 13.41
N GLN A 56 16.72 10.75 12.87
CA GLN A 56 17.33 9.48 12.47
C GLN A 56 17.01 9.18 11.01
N ALA A 57 18.07 9.14 10.20
CA ALA A 57 17.98 8.67 8.82
C ALA A 57 17.73 7.16 8.78
N ASP A 58 16.94 6.71 7.80
CA ASP A 58 16.64 5.28 7.59
C ASP A 58 16.10 4.56 8.85
N PHE A 59 15.44 5.29 9.76
CA PHE A 59 14.90 4.77 11.02
C PHE A 59 14.09 3.49 10.82
N VAL A 60 13.24 3.47 9.78
CA VAL A 60 12.55 2.27 9.32
C VAL A 60 12.91 1.96 7.88
N ILE A 61 13.30 0.71 7.62
CA ILE A 61 13.51 0.18 6.28
C ILE A 61 12.45 -0.89 6.02
N ALA A 62 11.54 -0.62 5.09
CA ALA A 62 10.56 -1.57 4.60
C ALA A 62 11.10 -2.34 3.40
N SER A 63 10.89 -3.65 3.41
CA SER A 63 11.23 -4.54 2.29
C SER A 63 10.01 -5.26 1.73
N ALA A 64 10.05 -5.51 0.42
CA ALA A 64 8.99 -6.18 -0.34
C ALA A 64 9.58 -7.40 -1.05
N SER A 65 8.84 -8.51 -1.02
CA SER A 65 9.15 -9.69 -1.82
C SER A 65 8.86 -9.44 -3.30
N ALA A 66 9.30 -10.36 -4.18
CA ALA A 66 8.92 -10.31 -5.59
C ALA A 66 7.39 -10.29 -5.74
N GLY A 67 6.87 -9.37 -6.57
CA GLY A 67 5.43 -9.19 -6.78
C GLY A 67 4.74 -8.29 -5.74
N GLU A 68 5.43 -7.86 -4.69
CA GLU A 68 4.93 -6.88 -3.73
C GLU A 68 5.45 -5.45 -4.05
N THR A 69 4.72 -4.43 -3.64
CA THR A 69 5.14 -3.03 -3.72
C THR A 69 4.69 -2.30 -2.47
N ILE A 70 5.65 -1.70 -1.76
CA ILE A 70 5.36 -0.84 -0.60
C ILE A 70 4.69 0.44 -1.09
N THR A 71 3.54 0.76 -0.52
CA THR A 71 2.79 1.99 -0.82
C THR A 71 2.96 3.03 0.28
N SER A 72 3.09 2.60 1.53
CA SER A 72 3.36 3.50 2.65
C SER A 72 3.94 2.77 3.87
N VAL A 73 4.61 3.53 4.72
CA VAL A 73 4.84 3.18 6.12
C VAL A 73 4.33 4.35 6.95
N ILE A 74 3.55 4.05 7.99
CA ILE A 74 2.97 5.06 8.89
C ILE A 74 3.19 4.68 10.34
N LEU A 75 3.15 5.68 11.23
CA LEU A 75 3.09 5.45 12.67
C LEU A 75 1.66 5.07 13.07
N THR A 76 1.55 4.09 13.96
CA THR A 76 0.31 3.47 14.42
C THR A 76 0.33 3.26 15.93
N GLN A 77 -0.85 3.16 16.53
CA GLN A 77 -1.01 3.12 17.99
C GLN A 77 -0.93 1.72 18.60
N ASN A 78 -0.84 0.67 17.77
CA ASN A 78 -0.81 -0.72 18.22
C ASN A 78 -0.25 -1.68 17.15
N LEU A 79 0.05 -2.90 17.58
CA LEU A 79 0.58 -3.97 16.72
C LEU A 79 -0.37 -4.41 15.60
N SER A 80 -1.67 -4.14 15.71
CA SER A 80 -2.64 -4.39 14.62
C SER A 80 -2.54 -3.35 13.48
N GLY A 81 -1.65 -2.36 13.61
CA GLY A 81 -1.45 -1.29 12.63
C GLY A 81 -2.60 -0.29 12.61
N THR A 82 -3.30 -0.09 13.74
CA THR A 82 -4.37 0.92 13.78
C THR A 82 -3.76 2.32 13.72
N PRO A 83 -4.10 3.17 12.75
CA PRO A 83 -3.59 4.54 12.71
C PRO A 83 -3.99 5.33 13.96
N PHE A 84 -3.19 6.33 14.33
CA PHE A 84 -3.63 7.32 15.32
C PHE A 84 -4.85 8.08 14.78
N SER A 85 -5.82 8.39 15.65
CA SER A 85 -6.99 9.21 15.30
C SER A 85 -6.60 10.69 15.30
N LYS A 86 -7.32 11.49 14.50
CA LYS A 86 -7.25 12.96 14.55
C LYS A 86 -8.02 13.55 15.72
N THR A 87 -8.93 12.77 16.32
CA THR A 87 -9.90 13.27 17.32
C THR A 87 -10.01 12.40 18.57
N ASP A 88 -9.50 11.17 18.54
CA ASP A 88 -9.56 10.22 19.66
C ASP A 88 -8.12 9.81 20.04
N GLY A 89 -7.54 10.53 20.99
CA GLY A 89 -6.15 10.39 21.37
C GLY A 89 -5.88 9.11 22.16
N VAL A 90 -4.60 8.72 22.19
CA VAL A 90 -4.11 7.65 23.06
C VAL A 90 -3.17 8.21 24.11
N ASN A 91 -3.48 7.97 25.38
CA ASN A 91 -2.58 8.37 26.46
C ASN A 91 -1.23 7.63 26.34
N SER A 92 -0.16 8.41 26.15
CA SER A 92 1.21 7.89 26.02
C SER A 92 1.75 7.33 27.34
N GLY A 93 1.26 7.81 28.48
CA GLY A 93 1.85 7.59 29.80
C GLY A 93 2.97 8.57 30.16
N ILE A 94 3.49 9.31 29.18
CA ILE A 94 4.45 10.40 29.38
C ILE A 94 3.74 11.56 30.07
N LYS A 95 4.48 12.25 30.94
CA LYS A 95 4.04 13.49 31.59
C LYS A 95 4.98 14.63 31.26
N THR A 96 4.44 15.83 31.23
CA THR A 96 5.20 17.07 31.31
C THR A 96 5.74 17.27 32.73
N ALA A 97 6.76 18.11 32.91
CA ALA A 97 7.39 18.37 34.22
C ALA A 97 6.40 18.88 35.30
N ASP A 98 5.28 19.50 34.91
CA ASP A 98 4.21 19.94 35.81
C ASP A 98 3.17 18.83 36.13
N GLY A 99 3.36 17.62 35.61
CA GLY A 99 2.61 16.41 35.95
C GLY A 99 1.37 16.13 35.09
N ASN A 100 1.19 16.81 33.96
CA ASN A 100 0.08 16.57 33.04
C ASN A 100 0.42 15.46 32.04
N TYR A 101 -0.54 14.58 31.72
CA TYR A 101 -0.34 13.50 30.76
C TYR A 101 -0.34 14.00 29.31
N VAL A 102 0.49 13.37 28.48
CA VAL A 102 0.56 13.63 27.05
C VAL A 102 -0.23 12.57 26.26
N TRP A 103 -1.08 13.01 25.34
CA TRP A 103 -1.93 12.17 24.49
C TRP A 103 -1.51 12.25 23.03
N LEU A 104 -1.44 11.11 22.36
CA LEU A 104 -0.99 10.99 20.97
C LEU A 104 -2.17 11.07 19.99
N PHE A 105 -2.06 11.95 19.00
CA PHE A 105 -3.01 12.11 17.90
C PHE A 105 -2.28 12.11 16.56
N GLN A 106 -2.99 11.79 15.48
CA GLN A 106 -2.53 12.13 14.13
C GLN A 106 -2.75 13.64 13.90
N ASP A 107 -1.77 14.31 13.29
CA ASP A 107 -1.95 15.70 12.89
C ASP A 107 -3.15 15.86 11.93
N ALA A 108 -3.88 16.96 12.09
CA ALA A 108 -5.09 17.22 11.30
C ALA A 108 -4.81 17.33 9.79
N THR A 109 -3.61 17.80 9.44
CA THR A 109 -3.21 18.19 8.08
C THR A 109 -2.11 17.31 7.47
N HIS A 110 -1.33 16.60 8.29
CA HIS A 110 -0.19 15.78 7.87
C HIS A 110 -0.34 14.33 8.37
N PRO A 111 -0.75 13.38 7.51
CA PRO A 111 -1.04 12.01 7.93
C PRO A 111 0.18 11.23 8.44
N ASN A 112 1.39 11.72 8.14
CA ASN A 112 2.67 11.15 8.55
C ASN A 112 3.23 11.76 9.85
N VAL A 113 2.48 12.66 10.49
CA VAL A 113 2.85 13.33 11.74
C VAL A 113 1.95 12.84 12.88
N VAL A 114 2.59 12.52 14.01
CA VAL A 114 1.94 12.25 15.29
C VAL A 114 2.28 13.38 16.24
N ILE A 115 1.30 13.93 16.93
CA ILE A 115 1.45 15.02 17.89
C ILE A 115 1.14 14.52 19.31
N GLY A 116 1.96 14.91 20.28
CA GLY A 116 1.73 14.69 21.71
C GLY A 116 1.09 15.94 22.32
N VAL A 117 -0.21 15.89 22.59
CA VAL A 117 -0.99 17.01 23.16
C VAL A 117 -1.01 16.93 24.69
N ILE A 118 -0.74 18.04 25.34
CA ILE A 118 -0.73 18.15 26.81
C ILE A 118 -2.17 18.15 27.32
N GLY A 119 -2.47 17.16 28.16
CA GLY A 119 -3.75 17.00 28.86
C GLY A 119 -3.72 17.59 30.26
N THR A 120 -4.33 16.85 31.18
CA THR A 120 -4.36 17.21 32.60
C THR A 120 -3.62 16.15 33.42
N SER A 121 -3.54 16.34 34.74
CA SER A 121 -3.03 15.33 35.67
C SER A 121 -3.94 14.10 35.83
N ASP A 122 -5.17 14.12 35.27
CA ASP A 122 -6.05 12.96 35.20
C ASP A 122 -5.74 12.14 33.92
N PRO A 123 -5.24 10.89 34.02
CA PRO A 123 -4.90 10.06 32.87
C PRO A 123 -6.11 9.60 32.06
N ALA A 124 -7.35 9.81 32.55
CA ALA A 124 -8.58 9.46 31.84
C ALA A 124 -9.24 10.68 31.16
N ALA A 125 -8.71 11.89 31.37
CA ALA A 125 -9.23 13.10 30.76
C ALA A 125 -8.44 13.45 29.49
N GLU A 126 -8.97 13.04 28.35
CA GLU A 126 -8.42 13.35 27.03
C GLU A 126 -8.48 14.88 26.75
N PRO A 127 -7.39 15.50 26.27
CA PRO A 127 -7.38 16.89 25.84
C PRO A 127 -8.10 17.10 24.51
N ALA A 128 -8.41 18.36 24.19
CA ALA A 128 -8.73 18.73 22.82
C ALA A 128 -7.47 18.61 21.94
N GLU A 129 -7.60 18.04 20.75
CA GLU A 129 -6.54 17.75 19.77
C GLU A 129 -5.79 19.01 19.27
N THR A 130 -6.37 20.20 19.50
CA THR A 130 -5.79 21.52 19.18
C THR A 130 -5.07 22.16 20.37
N GLY A 131 -4.90 21.41 21.46
CA GLY A 131 -4.24 21.85 22.68
C GLY A 131 -2.74 22.10 22.50
N PRO A 132 -2.08 22.65 23.54
CA PRO A 132 -0.63 22.83 23.54
C PRO A 132 0.08 21.48 23.40
N LEU A 133 1.21 21.47 22.69
CA LEU A 133 1.96 20.25 22.41
C LEU A 133 3.14 20.07 23.37
N ALA A 134 3.45 18.82 23.68
CA ALA A 134 4.66 18.43 24.39
C ALA A 134 5.77 18.01 23.43
N PHE A 135 5.42 17.22 22.41
CA PHE A 135 6.34 16.80 21.35
C PHE A 135 5.58 16.45 20.07
N SER A 136 6.31 16.20 18.99
CA SER A 136 5.78 15.67 17.73
C SER A 136 6.77 14.73 17.06
N LEU A 137 6.25 13.81 16.25
CA LEU A 137 7.00 12.80 15.51
C LEU A 137 6.58 12.85 14.04
N ALA A 138 7.52 12.74 13.11
CA ALA A 138 7.22 12.60 11.69
C ALA A 138 8.05 11.50 11.06
N LEU A 139 7.37 10.47 10.51
CA LEU A 139 8.01 9.41 9.74
C LEU A 139 7.85 9.72 8.24
N ILE A 140 8.94 9.87 7.50
CA ILE A 140 8.92 10.44 6.15
C ILE A 140 9.62 9.49 5.18
N SER A 141 8.94 9.15 4.07
CA SER A 141 9.59 8.43 2.98
C SER A 141 10.72 9.27 2.38
N THR A 142 11.88 8.66 2.21
CA THR A 142 12.97 9.28 1.44
C THR A 142 12.76 9.08 -0.07
N SER A 143 13.69 9.59 -0.88
CA SER A 143 13.72 9.30 -2.32
C SER A 143 14.05 7.85 -2.65
N THR A 144 14.60 7.10 -1.69
CA THR A 144 14.90 5.68 -1.84
C THR A 144 13.68 4.87 -1.41
N THR A 145 13.16 4.03 -2.32
CA THR A 145 11.99 3.19 -2.05
C THR A 145 12.21 2.29 -0.83
N GLY A 146 11.28 2.34 0.13
CA GLY A 146 11.32 1.53 1.34
C GLY A 146 12.09 2.15 2.50
N HIS A 147 12.70 3.33 2.34
CA HIS A 147 13.48 3.97 3.39
C HIS A 147 12.72 5.14 4.00
N PHE A 148 12.64 5.17 5.34
CA PHE A 148 11.88 6.17 6.08
C PHE A 148 12.71 6.80 7.20
N ASP A 149 12.80 8.12 7.17
CA ASP A 149 13.46 8.93 8.20
C ASP A 149 12.48 9.29 9.30
N LEU A 150 12.96 9.37 10.54
CA LEU A 150 12.19 9.88 11.68
C LEU A 150 12.73 11.24 12.14
N TYR A 151 11.81 12.18 12.33
CA TYR A 151 12.08 13.46 13.00
C TYR A 151 11.25 13.51 14.28
N THR A 152 11.84 14.03 15.34
CA THR A 152 11.14 14.38 16.57
C THR A 152 11.47 15.80 17.00
N VAL A 153 10.47 16.48 17.57
CA VAL A 153 10.63 17.81 18.16
C VAL A 153 9.93 17.81 19.50
N GLN A 154 10.61 18.30 20.53
CA GLN A 154 10.07 18.49 21.86
C GLN A 154 9.88 19.99 22.14
N TYR A 155 8.73 20.35 22.71
CA TYR A 155 8.30 21.73 22.92
C TYR A 155 8.28 22.15 24.39
N VAL A 156 8.19 21.22 25.34
CA VAL A 156 8.19 21.50 26.78
C VAL A 156 9.01 20.46 27.54
N PRO A 157 9.53 20.78 28.75
CA PRO A 157 10.20 19.80 29.58
C PRO A 157 9.28 18.63 29.96
N LEU A 158 9.79 17.40 29.84
CA LEU A 158 9.09 16.20 30.27
C LEU A 158 9.41 15.86 31.74
N PHE A 159 8.62 14.98 32.34
CA PHE A 159 8.83 14.56 33.73
C PHE A 159 9.76 13.35 33.76
N ASN A 160 10.96 13.52 34.31
CA ASN A 160 11.88 12.43 34.62
C ASN A 160 11.35 11.54 35.80
N PRO A 161 11.07 10.24 35.56
CA PRO A 161 10.66 9.29 36.59
C PRO A 161 11.68 9.07 37.72
N ILE A 162 12.98 9.12 37.42
CA ILE A 162 14.10 8.85 38.31
C ILE A 162 15.00 10.09 38.41
N ALA A 163 14.63 11.01 39.31
CA ALA A 163 15.35 12.27 39.56
C ALA A 163 16.84 12.16 40.00
N THR A 164 17.40 10.95 40.12
CA THR A 164 18.82 10.71 40.43
C THR A 164 19.61 10.16 39.24
N ASP A 165 18.93 9.84 38.14
CA ASP A 165 19.53 9.33 36.91
C ASP A 165 19.45 10.44 35.85
N PRO A 166 20.59 11.06 35.47
CA PRO A 166 20.62 12.06 34.41
C PRO A 166 20.30 11.45 33.04
N ASP A 167 20.48 10.14 32.87
CA ASP A 167 20.21 9.42 31.63
C ASP A 167 18.87 8.63 31.71
N ASP A 168 17.87 9.14 32.46
CA ASP A 168 16.57 8.45 32.58
C ASP A 168 15.76 8.57 31.28
N ARG A 169 15.75 7.47 30.55
CA ARG A 169 15.14 7.35 29.23
C ARG A 169 13.62 7.27 29.33
N ILE A 170 12.95 8.30 28.86
CA ILE A 170 11.49 8.28 28.64
C ILE A 170 11.25 7.84 27.20
N ASP A 171 10.54 6.72 27.01
CA ASP A 171 10.24 6.20 25.68
C ASP A 171 8.73 6.09 25.39
N LEU A 172 8.42 5.67 24.17
CA LEU A 172 7.07 5.41 23.71
C LEU A 172 6.80 3.91 23.55
N THR A 173 7.43 3.08 24.39
CA THR A 173 7.28 1.63 24.38
C THR A 173 5.80 1.24 24.44
N ASP A 174 5.40 0.36 23.52
CA ASP A 174 4.03 -0.11 23.34
C ASP A 174 2.98 0.99 23.04
N LYS A 175 3.42 2.19 22.66
CA LYS A 175 2.57 3.31 22.25
C LYS A 175 2.71 3.66 20.77
N VAL A 176 3.91 3.52 20.22
CA VAL A 176 4.19 3.84 18.82
C VAL A 176 4.73 2.62 18.10
N PHE A 177 4.11 2.33 16.95
CA PHE A 177 4.43 1.22 16.07
C PHE A 177 4.57 1.75 14.64
N ALA A 178 5.43 1.15 13.82
CA ALA A 178 5.46 1.40 12.39
C ALA A 178 4.70 0.29 11.67
N SER A 179 3.80 0.65 10.76
CA SER A 179 3.02 -0.30 9.96
C SER A 179 3.26 -0.05 8.48
N VAL A 180 3.62 -1.12 7.76
CA VAL A 180 3.80 -1.08 6.30
C VAL A 180 2.52 -1.51 5.59
N ALA A 181 2.12 -0.74 4.60
CA ALA A 181 1.08 -1.09 3.64
C ALA A 181 1.68 -1.24 2.24
N GLY A 182 1.04 -2.07 1.43
CA GLY A 182 1.48 -2.28 0.08
C GLY A 182 0.46 -2.99 -0.79
N THR A 183 0.88 -3.25 -2.02
CA THR A 183 0.14 -4.07 -2.96
C THR A 183 0.88 -5.37 -3.24
N THR A 184 0.13 -6.43 -3.52
CA THR A 184 0.68 -7.73 -3.94
C THR A 184 0.00 -8.12 -5.24
N THR A 185 0.78 -8.55 -6.23
CA THR A 185 0.24 -9.12 -7.46
C THR A 185 -0.02 -10.61 -7.24
N VAL A 186 -1.26 -11.03 -7.45
CA VAL A 186 -1.68 -12.43 -7.39
C VAL A 186 -1.86 -12.92 -8.82
N GLY A 187 -0.99 -13.84 -9.24
CA GLY A 187 -0.95 -14.38 -10.60
C GLY A 187 -1.50 -15.80 -10.71
N PHE A 188 -2.05 -16.13 -11.88
CA PHE A 188 -2.61 -17.43 -12.20
C PHE A 188 -2.11 -17.86 -13.58
N SER A 189 -1.20 -18.83 -13.59
CA SER A 189 -0.66 -19.41 -14.82
C SER A 189 -1.59 -20.47 -15.39
N GLY A 190 -1.78 -20.43 -16.71
CA GLY A 190 -2.50 -21.49 -17.43
C GLY A 190 -1.84 -22.88 -17.26
N GLN A 191 -0.53 -22.93 -17.01
CA GLN A 191 0.17 -24.19 -16.75
C GLN A 191 -0.31 -24.91 -15.47
N SER A 192 -0.97 -24.18 -14.56
CA SER A 192 -1.55 -24.74 -13.33
C SER A 192 -2.95 -25.33 -13.53
N ALA A 193 -3.54 -25.20 -14.72
CA ALA A 193 -4.84 -25.76 -15.02
C ALA A 193 -4.82 -27.29 -15.09
N ALA A 194 -5.96 -27.91 -14.79
CA ALA A 194 -6.12 -29.34 -14.98
C ALA A 194 -5.96 -29.71 -16.47
N PRO A 195 -5.39 -30.88 -16.82
CA PRO A 195 -5.32 -31.30 -18.21
C PRO A 195 -6.71 -31.68 -18.76
N GLY A 196 -6.91 -31.46 -20.06
CA GLY A 196 -8.11 -31.89 -20.80
C GLY A 196 -8.86 -30.72 -21.45
N ASN A 197 -10.08 -30.98 -21.90
CA ASN A 197 -11.03 -29.94 -22.32
C ASN A 197 -12.19 -29.97 -21.34
N HIS A 198 -12.48 -28.84 -20.71
CA HIS A 198 -13.50 -28.71 -19.68
C HIS A 198 -14.33 -27.45 -19.96
N ASP A 199 -15.55 -27.39 -19.42
CA ASP A 199 -16.37 -26.18 -19.57
C ASP A 199 -15.79 -25.05 -18.70
N PHE A 200 -15.20 -25.41 -17.55
CA PHE A 200 -14.53 -24.47 -16.67
C PHE A 200 -13.23 -25.02 -16.10
N TYR A 201 -12.36 -24.11 -15.67
CA TYR A 201 -11.22 -24.38 -14.80
C TYR A 201 -11.29 -23.50 -13.55
N LEU A 202 -10.81 -24.05 -12.44
CA LEU A 202 -10.56 -23.31 -11.22
C LEU A 202 -9.08 -23.48 -10.85
N ILE A 203 -8.35 -22.37 -10.83
CA ILE A 203 -6.90 -22.35 -10.61
C ILE A 203 -6.62 -21.63 -9.30
N ASN A 204 -5.90 -22.28 -8.41
CA ASN A 204 -5.43 -21.65 -7.17
C ASN A 204 -4.24 -20.75 -7.47
N SER A 205 -4.16 -19.60 -6.80
CA SER A 205 -2.93 -18.83 -6.78
C SER A 205 -1.82 -19.67 -6.13
N PRO A 206 -0.59 -19.66 -6.67
CA PRO A 206 0.54 -20.38 -6.09
C PRO A 206 0.94 -19.82 -4.72
N ASP A 207 0.71 -18.53 -4.48
CA ASP A 207 1.16 -17.81 -3.28
C ASP A 207 0.05 -17.67 -2.23
N ASP A 208 -1.22 -17.71 -2.62
CA ASP A 208 -2.38 -17.70 -1.72
C ASP A 208 -3.50 -18.59 -2.28
N ALA A 209 -3.52 -19.86 -1.89
CA ALA A 209 -4.52 -20.82 -2.35
C ALA A 209 -5.97 -20.47 -1.95
N SER A 210 -6.19 -19.49 -1.07
CA SER A 210 -7.53 -18.96 -0.80
C SER A 210 -8.08 -18.10 -1.94
N LYS A 211 -7.20 -17.58 -2.81
CA LYS A 211 -7.54 -16.82 -4.01
C LYS A 211 -7.48 -17.73 -5.22
N GLN A 212 -8.52 -17.69 -6.04
CA GLN A 212 -8.71 -18.59 -7.16
C GLN A 212 -9.17 -17.83 -8.39
N LEU A 213 -8.80 -18.33 -9.55
CA LEU A 213 -9.28 -17.88 -10.86
C LEU A 213 -10.23 -18.93 -11.41
N LEU A 214 -11.50 -18.57 -11.59
CA LEU A 214 -12.47 -19.36 -12.33
C LEU A 214 -12.44 -18.90 -13.79
N VAL A 215 -12.24 -19.82 -14.71
CA VAL A 215 -12.12 -19.53 -16.15
C VAL A 215 -13.20 -20.28 -16.91
N VAL A 216 -13.94 -19.57 -17.74
CA VAL A 216 -14.98 -20.12 -18.63
C VAL A 216 -14.90 -19.49 -20.01
N ALA A 217 -15.25 -20.26 -21.04
CA ALA A 217 -15.42 -19.74 -22.38
C ALA A 217 -16.90 -19.45 -22.63
N LEU A 218 -17.23 -18.24 -23.09
CA LEU A 218 -18.62 -17.86 -23.36
C LEU A 218 -19.09 -18.37 -24.74
N ASN A 219 -20.40 -18.25 -24.99
CA ASN A 219 -21.05 -18.56 -26.27
C ASN A 219 -20.96 -20.05 -26.69
N GLY A 220 -21.02 -20.96 -25.72
CA GLY A 220 -20.95 -22.41 -25.97
C GLY A 220 -19.56 -22.92 -26.33
N GLY A 221 -18.52 -22.11 -26.11
CA GLY A 221 -17.14 -22.56 -26.19
C GLY A 221 -16.74 -23.39 -24.97
N THR A 222 -15.69 -24.20 -25.11
CA THR A 222 -15.03 -24.84 -23.96
C THR A 222 -13.82 -24.02 -23.55
N ALA A 223 -13.62 -23.83 -22.25
CA ALA A 223 -12.35 -23.31 -21.77
C ALA A 223 -11.28 -24.34 -22.14
N ASN A 224 -10.19 -23.90 -22.76
CA ASN A 224 -9.07 -24.77 -23.03
C ASN A 224 -7.81 -24.13 -22.49
N VAL A 225 -7.12 -24.84 -21.61
CA VAL A 225 -5.87 -24.37 -21.03
C VAL A 225 -4.80 -25.39 -21.39
N SER A 226 -3.79 -24.92 -22.11
CA SER A 226 -2.65 -25.72 -22.59
C SER A 226 -1.39 -25.39 -21.78
N THR A 227 -0.29 -26.08 -22.07
CA THR A 227 1.04 -25.70 -21.52
C THR A 227 1.44 -24.27 -21.91
N GLN A 228 0.81 -23.71 -22.96
CA GLN A 228 1.12 -22.38 -23.48
C GLN A 228 0.17 -21.30 -22.96
N GLY A 229 -0.90 -21.64 -22.23
CA GLY A 229 -1.84 -20.65 -21.70
C GLY A 229 -3.33 -21.00 -21.87
N PHE A 230 -4.16 -20.02 -21.54
CA PHE A 230 -5.60 -19.96 -21.67
C PHE A 230 -6.02 -19.64 -23.11
N GLY A 231 -7.06 -20.34 -23.57
CA GLY A 231 -7.73 -20.12 -24.83
C GLY A 231 -9.15 -20.68 -24.83
N VAL A 232 -9.81 -20.59 -25.98
CA VAL A 232 -11.18 -21.06 -26.19
C VAL A 232 -11.16 -22.14 -27.25
N ASN A 233 -11.85 -23.26 -27.01
CA ASN A 233 -11.94 -24.42 -27.91
C ASN A 233 -10.58 -25.00 -28.33
N ASN A 234 -9.92 -24.35 -29.30
CA ASN A 234 -8.73 -24.79 -30.00
C ASN A 234 -7.43 -24.17 -29.44
N GLN A 235 -7.41 -23.88 -28.14
CA GLN A 235 -6.25 -23.43 -27.33
C GLN A 235 -5.78 -21.98 -27.54
N SER A 236 -6.51 -21.19 -28.31
CA SER A 236 -6.29 -19.75 -28.51
C SER A 236 -7.61 -18.98 -28.34
N ILE A 237 -7.56 -17.68 -28.08
CA ILE A 237 -8.71 -16.78 -28.20
C ILE A 237 -8.72 -16.25 -29.62
N ASN A 238 -9.52 -16.86 -30.49
CA ASN A 238 -9.63 -16.48 -31.90
C ASN A 238 -10.61 -15.30 -32.09
N PRO A 239 -10.67 -14.71 -33.29
CA PRO A 239 -11.67 -13.70 -33.62
C PRO A 239 -13.08 -14.11 -33.18
N THR A 240 -13.77 -13.21 -32.49
CA THR A 240 -15.13 -13.36 -31.91
C THR A 240 -15.26 -14.30 -30.70
N GLU A 241 -14.21 -15.01 -30.32
CA GLU A 241 -14.21 -15.83 -29.10
C GLU A 241 -13.97 -14.96 -27.87
N THR A 242 -14.65 -15.29 -26.77
CA THR A 242 -14.55 -14.57 -25.50
C THR A 242 -14.19 -15.52 -24.38
N LEU A 243 -13.09 -15.22 -23.70
CA LEU A 243 -12.72 -15.85 -22.45
C LEU A 243 -13.20 -14.96 -21.30
N GLN A 244 -13.88 -15.55 -20.33
CA GLN A 244 -14.27 -14.89 -19.10
C GLN A 244 -13.47 -15.47 -17.95
N VAL A 245 -13.02 -14.58 -17.07
CA VAL A 245 -12.38 -14.95 -15.81
C VAL A 245 -13.06 -14.24 -14.65
N ASP A 246 -13.20 -14.98 -13.56
CA ASP A 246 -13.80 -14.52 -12.32
C ASP A 246 -12.82 -14.78 -11.17
N PHE A 247 -12.63 -13.78 -10.32
CA PHE A 247 -11.76 -13.85 -9.16
C PHE A 247 -12.58 -14.29 -7.95
N VAL A 248 -12.33 -15.51 -7.47
CA VAL A 248 -13.19 -16.17 -6.48
C VAL A 248 -12.39 -16.80 -5.34
N THR A 249 -13.11 -17.27 -4.32
CA THR A 249 -12.57 -18.06 -3.20
C THR A 249 -13.44 -19.29 -2.96
N GLY A 250 -12.89 -20.34 -2.34
CA GLY A 250 -13.67 -21.47 -1.79
C GLY A 250 -14.23 -22.48 -2.80
N GLY A 251 -13.77 -22.48 -4.04
CA GLY A 251 -14.07 -23.54 -5.00
C GLY A 251 -13.22 -24.80 -4.76
N ASN A 252 -13.82 -25.96 -4.99
CA ASN A 252 -13.25 -27.27 -4.61
C ASN A 252 -12.97 -28.21 -5.79
N LEU A 253 -13.49 -27.89 -6.98
CA LEU A 253 -13.33 -28.70 -8.18
C LEU A 253 -12.50 -27.93 -9.20
N ASN A 254 -11.30 -28.45 -9.52
CA ASN A 254 -10.33 -27.75 -10.36
C ASN A 254 -10.74 -27.64 -11.85
N ALA A 255 -11.64 -28.50 -12.32
CA ALA A 255 -12.22 -28.44 -13.67
C ALA A 255 -13.43 -29.37 -13.77
N GLY A 256 -14.34 -29.08 -14.70
CA GLY A 256 -15.51 -29.92 -14.95
C GLY A 256 -16.48 -29.34 -15.96
N THR A 257 -17.73 -29.82 -15.90
CA THR A 257 -18.83 -29.29 -16.72
C THR A 257 -19.47 -28.07 -16.09
N ALA A 258 -20.14 -27.22 -16.88
CA ALA A 258 -20.76 -25.97 -16.41
C ALA A 258 -21.68 -26.18 -15.17
N SER A 259 -22.44 -27.28 -15.12
CA SER A 259 -23.32 -27.62 -14.01
C SER A 259 -22.60 -27.91 -12.67
N GLN A 260 -21.28 -28.10 -12.70
CA GLN A 260 -20.45 -28.41 -11.53
C GLN A 260 -19.68 -27.18 -11.00
N ILE A 261 -19.84 -26.01 -11.62
CA ILE A 261 -19.23 -24.76 -11.14
C ILE A 261 -19.75 -24.46 -9.74
N GLN A 262 -18.83 -24.42 -8.77
CA GLN A 262 -19.11 -24.14 -7.36
C GLN A 262 -17.93 -23.40 -6.73
N TYR A 263 -18.21 -22.29 -6.05
CA TYR A 263 -17.24 -21.48 -5.31
C TYR A 263 -17.93 -20.75 -4.14
N GLY A 264 -17.18 -20.26 -3.17
CA GLY A 264 -17.70 -19.57 -1.99
C GLY A 264 -18.18 -18.16 -2.29
N SER A 265 -17.26 -17.28 -2.69
CA SER A 265 -17.57 -15.88 -3.02
C SER A 265 -16.63 -15.30 -4.05
N HIS A 266 -17.08 -14.24 -4.73
CA HIS A 266 -16.21 -13.32 -5.45
C HIS A 266 -15.25 -12.57 -4.51
N ILE A 267 -14.15 -12.06 -5.08
CA ILE A 267 -13.20 -11.19 -4.39
C ILE A 267 -13.59 -9.73 -4.64
N GLU A 268 -14.16 -9.10 -3.62
CA GLU A 268 -14.85 -7.81 -3.71
C GLU A 268 -13.95 -6.57 -3.54
N THR A 269 -12.66 -6.68 -3.84
CA THR A 269 -11.66 -5.64 -3.53
C THR A 269 -10.74 -5.28 -4.70
N ILE A 270 -10.93 -5.90 -5.86
CA ILE A 270 -10.01 -5.77 -6.99
C ILE A 270 -10.36 -4.52 -7.79
N THR A 271 -9.39 -3.61 -7.93
CA THR A 271 -9.48 -2.46 -8.85
C THR A 271 -8.48 -2.52 -9.99
N ASP A 272 -7.52 -3.45 -9.89
CA ASP A 272 -6.42 -3.59 -10.83
C ASP A 272 -6.25 -5.05 -11.19
N ALA A 273 -6.42 -5.36 -12.47
CA ALA A 273 -6.34 -6.70 -13.01
C ALA A 273 -5.64 -6.67 -14.38
N GLY A 274 -5.21 -7.82 -14.85
CA GLY A 274 -4.55 -7.88 -16.13
C GLY A 274 -4.29 -9.30 -16.60
N PHE A 275 -3.59 -9.38 -17.72
CA PHE A 275 -3.16 -10.63 -18.30
C PHE A 275 -1.92 -10.44 -19.18
N THR A 276 -1.25 -11.54 -19.48
CA THR A 276 -0.07 -11.55 -20.36
C THR A 276 -0.34 -12.40 -21.60
N ILE A 277 -0.21 -11.76 -22.77
CA ILE A 277 -0.16 -12.44 -24.07
C ILE A 277 1.29 -12.88 -24.31
N ASN A 278 1.48 -14.18 -24.57
CA ASN A 278 2.81 -14.73 -24.84
C ASN A 278 2.91 -15.44 -26.20
N GLN A 279 1.80 -15.51 -26.94
CA GLN A 279 1.77 -16.10 -28.27
C GLN A 279 0.61 -15.52 -29.08
N ILE A 280 0.84 -15.38 -30.40
CA ILE A 280 -0.18 -15.06 -31.40
C ILE A 280 -0.41 -16.32 -32.24
N THR A 281 -1.65 -16.59 -32.63
CA THR A 281 -2.04 -17.81 -33.34
C THR A 281 -2.69 -17.44 -34.69
N PRO A 282 -2.24 -18.00 -35.83
CA PRO A 282 -1.12 -18.92 -35.99
C PRO A 282 0.23 -18.24 -35.72
N SER A 283 1.16 -18.94 -35.06
CA SER A 283 2.42 -18.42 -34.54
C SER A 283 3.32 -17.78 -35.60
N GLN A 284 3.22 -16.46 -35.73
CA GLN A 284 4.16 -15.62 -36.47
C GLN A 284 4.52 -14.41 -35.60
N PRO A 285 5.81 -14.20 -35.29
CA PRO A 285 6.24 -13.16 -34.35
C PRO A 285 6.04 -11.72 -34.87
N ASP A 286 5.88 -11.54 -36.18
CA ASP A 286 5.64 -10.22 -36.78
C ASP A 286 4.14 -9.86 -36.88
N LYS A 287 3.27 -10.80 -36.50
CA LYS A 287 1.83 -10.56 -36.47
C LYS A 287 1.45 -9.86 -35.17
N ARG A 288 0.30 -9.20 -35.21
CA ARG A 288 -0.28 -8.47 -34.08
C ARG A 288 -1.70 -8.95 -33.86
N VAL A 289 -2.20 -8.74 -32.67
CA VAL A 289 -3.56 -9.12 -32.31
C VAL A 289 -4.32 -7.95 -31.72
N ASP A 290 -5.61 -7.93 -31.99
CA ASP A 290 -6.56 -6.97 -31.49
C ASP A 290 -7.52 -7.65 -30.52
N ILE A 291 -7.74 -7.02 -29.37
CA ILE A 291 -8.59 -7.55 -28.31
C ILE A 291 -9.56 -6.48 -27.80
N THR A 292 -10.65 -6.94 -27.18
CA THR A 292 -11.55 -6.09 -26.38
C THR A 292 -11.67 -6.63 -24.98
N ILE A 293 -11.62 -5.73 -24.00
CA ILE A 293 -11.67 -6.04 -22.57
C ILE A 293 -12.91 -5.38 -21.97
N LYS A 294 -13.59 -6.10 -21.07
CA LYS A 294 -14.63 -5.54 -20.20
C LYS A 294 -14.42 -6.03 -18.77
N ALA A 295 -14.82 -5.20 -17.81
CA ALA A 295 -14.80 -5.51 -16.39
C ALA A 295 -16.21 -5.41 -15.80
N PHE A 296 -16.49 -6.20 -14.76
CA PHE A 296 -17.79 -6.28 -14.11
C PHE A 296 -17.67 -6.47 -12.59
N ASP A 297 -18.70 -6.06 -11.86
CA ASP A 297 -18.89 -6.26 -10.41
C ASP A 297 -20.21 -7.03 -10.22
N ASN A 298 -20.15 -8.34 -10.08
CA ASN A 298 -21.34 -9.16 -9.95
C ASN A 298 -21.89 -9.08 -8.53
N THR A 299 -23.19 -8.86 -8.41
CA THR A 299 -23.84 -8.74 -7.09
C THR A 299 -24.11 -10.09 -6.41
N GLY A 300 -23.93 -11.21 -7.13
CA GLY A 300 -24.23 -12.56 -6.67
C GLY A 300 -23.05 -13.50 -6.88
N ASN A 301 -23.14 -14.69 -6.28
CA ASN A 301 -22.19 -15.78 -6.49
C ASN A 301 -22.88 -16.86 -7.32
N GLU A 302 -23.28 -16.55 -8.56
CA GLU A 302 -23.98 -17.51 -9.40
C GLU A 302 -23.13 -18.76 -9.66
N GLN A 303 -23.76 -19.92 -9.66
CA GLN A 303 -23.10 -21.23 -9.77
C GLN A 303 -23.82 -22.08 -10.82
N GLY A 304 -23.18 -23.18 -11.23
CA GLY A 304 -23.76 -24.11 -12.20
C GLY A 304 -23.96 -23.50 -13.58
N SER A 305 -24.88 -24.08 -14.36
CA SER A 305 -25.09 -23.71 -15.77
C SER A 305 -25.60 -22.28 -15.99
N ASP A 306 -26.33 -21.71 -15.02
CA ASP A 306 -26.84 -20.34 -15.14
C ASP A 306 -25.71 -19.29 -15.14
N PHE A 307 -24.56 -19.61 -14.55
CA PHE A 307 -23.34 -18.80 -14.59
C PHE A 307 -22.67 -18.78 -15.98
N PHE A 308 -22.83 -19.87 -16.73
CA PHE A 308 -22.08 -20.14 -17.97
C PHE A 308 -22.66 -19.43 -19.21
N ASP A 309 -23.97 -19.16 -19.23
CA ASP A 309 -24.67 -18.57 -20.39
C ASP A 309 -24.90 -17.04 -20.29
N GLY A 310 -24.17 -16.35 -19.42
CA GLY A 310 -24.16 -14.88 -19.36
C GLY A 310 -25.17 -14.31 -18.36
N THR A 311 -24.86 -14.48 -17.07
CA THR A 311 -25.57 -13.78 -15.98
C THR A 311 -25.61 -12.26 -16.22
N THR A 312 -26.63 -11.59 -15.68
CA THR A 312 -26.66 -10.13 -15.61
C THR A 312 -25.43 -9.64 -14.86
N THR A 313 -24.53 -8.97 -15.58
CA THR A 313 -23.32 -8.38 -15.03
C THR A 313 -23.53 -6.88 -14.83
N ASN A 314 -22.93 -6.30 -13.78
CA ASN A 314 -22.90 -4.85 -13.62
C ASN A 314 -21.57 -4.35 -14.19
N PRO A 315 -21.57 -3.67 -15.36
CA PRO A 315 -20.34 -3.20 -15.98
C PRO A 315 -19.60 -2.21 -15.09
N VAL A 316 -18.27 -2.33 -15.06
CA VAL A 316 -17.37 -1.42 -14.37
C VAL A 316 -16.47 -0.76 -15.39
N ASP A 317 -16.32 0.56 -15.27
CA ASP A 317 -15.52 1.34 -16.21
C ASP A 317 -14.02 1.08 -16.00
N ILE A 318 -13.35 0.71 -17.09
CA ILE A 318 -11.89 0.70 -17.16
C ILE A 318 -11.42 2.14 -17.39
N THR A 319 -10.67 2.68 -16.45
CA THR A 319 -10.21 4.08 -16.45
C THR A 319 -8.81 4.24 -17.03
N SER A 320 -8.02 3.18 -17.01
CA SER A 320 -6.67 3.23 -17.56
C SER A 320 -6.15 1.87 -18.00
N VAL A 321 -5.19 1.89 -18.93
CA VAL A 321 -4.44 0.72 -19.40
C VAL A 321 -2.96 1.00 -19.24
N LYS A 322 -2.20 0.05 -18.70
CA LYS A 322 -0.74 0.05 -18.74
C LYS A 322 -0.26 -1.15 -19.54
N LEU A 323 0.60 -0.88 -20.52
CA LEU A 323 1.17 -1.89 -21.40
C LEU A 323 2.64 -2.06 -21.07
N THR A 324 3.09 -3.29 -20.88
CA THR A 324 4.51 -3.63 -20.72
C THR A 324 4.91 -4.78 -21.64
N GLY A 325 6.20 -4.97 -21.87
CA GLY A 325 6.71 -5.95 -22.84
C GLY A 325 6.96 -5.32 -24.21
N ALA A 326 6.79 -6.11 -25.28
CA ALA A 326 7.13 -5.71 -26.65
C ALA A 326 6.27 -4.53 -27.15
N SER A 327 4.96 -4.52 -26.84
CA SER A 327 4.07 -3.38 -27.10
C SER A 327 4.00 -2.40 -25.91
N GLY A 328 5.05 -2.38 -25.07
CA GLY A 328 5.08 -1.54 -23.87
C GLY A 328 5.02 -0.04 -24.22
N PHE A 329 4.27 0.70 -23.40
CA PHE A 329 4.21 2.16 -23.47
C PHE A 329 4.68 2.75 -22.15
N ALA A 330 5.51 3.80 -22.21
CA ALA A 330 6.24 4.29 -21.04
C ALA A 330 5.33 4.85 -19.94
N THR A 331 4.14 5.34 -20.30
CA THR A 331 3.18 5.93 -19.36
C THR A 331 1.88 5.14 -19.35
N THR A 332 1.12 5.28 -18.27
CA THR A 332 -0.25 4.78 -18.24
C THR A 332 -1.12 5.51 -19.26
N ILE A 333 -1.93 4.77 -20.01
CA ILE A 333 -2.86 5.27 -21.01
C ILE A 333 -4.20 5.54 -20.32
N THR A 334 -4.62 6.80 -20.30
CA THR A 334 -5.87 7.25 -19.64
C THR A 334 -6.86 7.89 -20.61
N ILE A 335 -6.56 7.87 -21.91
CA ILE A 335 -7.39 8.46 -22.96
C ILE A 335 -7.28 7.62 -24.22
N ASP A 336 -8.35 7.62 -25.03
CA ASP A 336 -8.32 7.02 -26.36
C ASP A 336 -7.23 7.65 -27.23
N GLY A 337 -6.52 6.83 -28.00
CA GLY A 337 -5.46 7.31 -28.88
C GLY A 337 -4.60 6.21 -29.47
N THR A 338 -3.73 6.63 -30.38
CA THR A 338 -2.68 5.77 -30.96
C THR A 338 -1.33 6.14 -30.33
N TYR A 339 -0.67 5.13 -29.79
CA TYR A 339 0.55 5.23 -29.01
C TYR A 339 1.68 4.54 -29.75
N ALA A 340 2.74 5.28 -30.04
CA ALA A 340 3.94 4.73 -30.65
C ALA A 340 4.73 3.93 -29.59
N THR A 341 4.93 2.64 -29.85
CA THR A 341 5.75 1.75 -29.02
C THR A 341 7.00 1.32 -29.81
N ALA A 342 7.93 0.63 -29.16
CA ALA A 342 9.15 0.17 -29.82
C ALA A 342 8.88 -0.84 -30.95
N SER A 343 7.81 -1.63 -30.84
CA SER A 343 7.43 -2.65 -31.82
C SER A 343 6.47 -2.14 -32.90
N GLY A 344 5.92 -0.93 -32.77
CA GLY A 344 4.87 -0.41 -33.65
C GLY A 344 3.80 0.36 -32.88
N ASN A 345 2.78 0.83 -33.59
CA ASN A 345 1.71 1.57 -32.96
C ASN A 345 0.71 0.62 -32.29
N VAL A 346 0.29 0.97 -31.08
CA VAL A 346 -0.90 0.39 -30.41
C VAL A 346 -2.00 1.43 -30.40
N THR A 347 -3.24 1.07 -30.71
CA THR A 347 -4.38 1.99 -30.55
C THR A 347 -5.30 1.51 -29.44
N VAL A 348 -5.61 2.39 -28.50
CA VAL A 348 -6.56 2.15 -27.42
C VAL A 348 -7.80 3.00 -27.67
N THR A 349 -8.98 2.37 -27.61
CA THR A 349 -10.28 3.04 -27.76
C THR A 349 -11.28 2.52 -26.75
N GLY A 350 -12.28 3.32 -26.40
CA GLY A 350 -13.33 2.92 -25.46
C GLY A 350 -12.96 3.12 -24.00
N LEU A 351 -11.94 3.91 -23.68
CA LEU A 351 -11.66 4.38 -22.32
C LEU A 351 -12.63 5.46 -21.86
N ASN A 352 -13.42 6.03 -22.77
CA ASN A 352 -14.52 6.94 -22.43
C ASN A 352 -15.86 6.19 -22.30
N GLY A 353 -16.74 6.72 -21.46
CA GLY A 353 -18.12 6.23 -21.29
C GLY A 353 -18.33 5.31 -20.09
N THR A 354 -19.60 4.95 -19.87
CA THR A 354 -20.06 4.09 -18.77
C THR A 354 -20.39 2.69 -19.27
N GLY A 355 -20.01 1.67 -18.50
CA GLY A 355 -19.99 0.27 -18.89
C GLY A 355 -19.08 -0.01 -20.08
N ASN A 356 -17.91 0.62 -20.07
CA ASN A 356 -17.06 0.70 -21.25
C ASN A 356 -16.48 -0.65 -21.70
N ALA A 357 -16.08 -0.68 -22.97
CA ALA A 357 -15.45 -1.83 -23.61
C ALA A 357 -14.17 -1.33 -24.26
N VAL A 358 -13.03 -1.65 -23.66
CA VAL A 358 -11.73 -1.12 -24.09
C VAL A 358 -11.17 -2.03 -25.17
N THR A 359 -11.08 -1.52 -26.39
CA THR A 359 -10.44 -2.20 -27.50
C THR A 359 -9.00 -1.73 -27.63
N ILE A 360 -8.07 -2.69 -27.70
CA ILE A 360 -6.66 -2.44 -27.90
C ILE A 360 -6.24 -3.17 -29.17
N THR A 361 -5.73 -2.42 -30.14
CA THR A 361 -5.27 -2.96 -31.42
C THR A 361 -3.76 -2.87 -31.55
N GLY A 362 -3.18 -3.85 -32.24
CA GLY A 362 -1.75 -3.91 -32.48
C GLY A 362 -0.94 -4.42 -31.30
N LEU A 363 -1.41 -5.42 -30.54
CA LEU A 363 -0.61 -6.06 -29.49
C LEU A 363 0.32 -7.14 -30.07
N ASP A 364 1.55 -7.21 -29.57
CA ASP A 364 2.53 -8.25 -29.89
C ASP A 364 2.36 -9.50 -29.02
N ASN A 365 3.12 -10.54 -29.37
CA ASN A 365 3.11 -11.84 -28.72
C ASN A 365 3.88 -11.90 -27.38
N VAL A 366 4.32 -10.79 -26.80
CA VAL A 366 4.92 -10.74 -25.45
C VAL A 366 4.54 -9.41 -24.80
N THR A 367 3.27 -9.28 -24.45
CA THR A 367 2.72 -8.04 -23.89
C THR A 367 1.82 -8.32 -22.71
N THR A 368 2.11 -7.66 -21.60
CA THR A 368 1.23 -7.62 -20.43
C THR A 368 0.33 -6.40 -20.52
N VAL A 369 -0.96 -6.64 -20.34
CA VAL A 369 -2.02 -5.62 -20.32
C VAL A 369 -2.55 -5.54 -18.90
N ASP A 370 -2.26 -4.43 -18.23
CA ASP A 370 -2.84 -4.09 -16.93
C ASP A 370 -3.97 -3.09 -17.13
N ILE A 371 -5.11 -3.30 -16.49
CA ILE A 371 -6.24 -2.38 -16.45
C ILE A 371 -6.46 -1.88 -15.01
N THR A 372 -6.92 -0.64 -14.88
CA THR A 372 -7.43 -0.09 -13.61
C THR A 372 -8.89 0.31 -13.80
N THR A 373 -9.77 -0.11 -12.90
CA THR A 373 -11.20 0.17 -12.92
C THR A 373 -11.60 1.33 -12.00
N ALA A 374 -12.74 1.97 -12.30
CA ALA A 374 -13.25 3.11 -11.53
C ALA A 374 -13.75 2.71 -10.13
N THR A 375 -14.28 1.49 -10.02
CA THR A 375 -14.70 0.85 -8.78
C THR A 375 -14.16 -0.56 -8.73
N LYS A 376 -14.43 -1.29 -7.64
CA LYS A 376 -14.13 -2.72 -7.58
C LYS A 376 -14.76 -3.48 -8.76
N MET A 377 -14.11 -4.57 -9.14
CA MET A 377 -14.54 -5.57 -10.11
C MET A 377 -14.26 -6.98 -9.55
N ASP A 378 -14.93 -7.98 -10.06
CA ASP A 378 -14.72 -9.39 -9.72
C ASP A 378 -14.64 -10.31 -10.95
N ARG A 379 -14.96 -9.78 -12.13
CA ARG A 379 -14.96 -10.48 -13.41
C ARG A 379 -14.36 -9.64 -14.51
N MET A 380 -13.61 -10.29 -15.40
CA MET A 380 -13.07 -9.72 -16.63
C MET A 380 -13.38 -10.61 -17.82
N THR A 381 -13.65 -10.00 -18.98
CA THR A 381 -13.72 -10.72 -20.25
C THR A 381 -12.67 -10.22 -21.22
N VAL A 382 -12.05 -11.14 -21.96
CA VAL A 382 -11.16 -10.83 -23.08
C VAL A 382 -11.73 -11.46 -24.34
N THR A 383 -12.04 -10.62 -25.32
CA THR A 383 -12.59 -11.02 -26.63
C THR A 383 -11.56 -10.77 -27.72
N GLY A 384 -11.30 -11.77 -28.56
CA GLY A 384 -10.52 -11.58 -29.78
C GLY A 384 -11.33 -10.77 -30.80
N VAL A 385 -10.80 -9.65 -31.28
CA VAL A 385 -11.49 -8.81 -32.30
C VAL A 385 -10.66 -8.58 -33.55
N ASP A 386 -9.47 -9.15 -33.61
CA ASP A 386 -8.70 -9.23 -34.84
C ASP A 386 -9.49 -9.98 -35.93
N ALA A 387 -9.17 -9.75 -37.20
CA ALA A 387 -9.85 -10.42 -38.30
C ALA A 387 -9.28 -11.82 -38.62
N ASN A 388 -8.00 -12.07 -38.30
CA ASN A 388 -7.27 -13.25 -38.76
C ASN A 388 -6.43 -13.92 -37.66
N GLU A 389 -6.03 -13.16 -36.65
CA GLU A 389 -5.13 -13.59 -35.59
C GLU A 389 -5.88 -13.86 -34.27
N GLY A 390 -5.51 -14.95 -33.59
CA GLY A 390 -5.87 -15.19 -32.19
C GLY A 390 -4.69 -14.92 -31.27
N CYS A 391 -4.93 -14.96 -29.96
CA CYS A 391 -3.89 -14.87 -28.95
C CYS A 391 -4.00 -15.96 -27.89
N ASP A 392 -2.85 -16.30 -27.30
CA ASP A 392 -2.79 -17.19 -26.15
C ASP A 392 -2.36 -16.37 -24.93
N ILE A 393 -3.19 -16.40 -23.89
CA ILE A 393 -2.92 -15.70 -22.63
C ILE A 393 -2.23 -16.69 -21.70
N THR A 394 -1.01 -16.43 -21.24
CA THR A 394 -0.32 -17.36 -20.33
C THR A 394 -0.72 -17.18 -18.88
N GLU A 395 -1.10 -15.96 -18.51
CA GLU A 395 -1.32 -15.55 -17.13
C GLU A 395 -2.46 -14.55 -17.07
N PHE A 396 -3.32 -14.72 -16.06
CA PHE A 396 -4.16 -13.65 -15.53
C PHE A 396 -3.66 -13.26 -14.15
N HIS A 397 -3.84 -12.01 -13.77
CA HIS A 397 -3.43 -11.54 -12.46
C HIS A 397 -4.31 -10.39 -11.97
N PHE A 398 -4.27 -10.15 -10.67
CA PHE A 398 -4.84 -8.96 -10.06
C PHE A 398 -3.94 -8.43 -8.94
N LYS A 399 -4.12 -7.16 -8.58
CA LYS A 399 -3.43 -6.59 -7.42
C LYS A 399 -4.37 -6.52 -6.23
N THR A 400 -3.86 -6.95 -5.09
CA THR A 400 -4.52 -6.82 -3.79
C THR A 400 -3.82 -5.73 -3.01
N THR A 401 -4.57 -4.92 -2.27
CA THR A 401 -4.00 -3.98 -1.31
C THR A 401 -4.04 -4.62 0.08
N THR A 402 -2.89 -4.69 0.73
CA THR A 402 -2.81 -5.11 2.14
C THR A 402 -2.51 -3.90 3.00
N THR A 403 -3.53 -3.46 3.75
CA THR A 403 -3.37 -2.48 4.82
C THR A 403 -2.75 -3.19 6.02
N ASN A 404 -1.62 -2.70 6.52
CA ASN A 404 -0.88 -3.29 7.65
C ASN A 404 -0.37 -4.71 7.35
N ALA A 405 0.38 -4.85 6.26
CA ALA A 405 0.99 -6.12 5.85
C ALA A 405 2.00 -6.63 6.91
N TYR A 406 2.65 -5.70 7.62
CA TYR A 406 3.49 -5.99 8.77
C TYR A 406 3.53 -4.77 9.69
N THR A 407 3.62 -4.99 11.00
CA THR A 407 3.69 -3.94 12.01
C THR A 407 4.77 -4.29 13.02
N GLU A 408 5.57 -3.31 13.41
CA GLU A 408 6.63 -3.46 14.40
C GLU A 408 6.55 -2.35 15.45
N GLN A 409 6.93 -2.65 16.70
CA GLN A 409 7.00 -1.65 17.76
C GLN A 409 8.27 -0.82 17.53
N VAL A 410 8.12 0.51 17.45
CA VAL A 410 9.25 1.43 17.25
C VAL A 410 9.42 2.44 18.38
N GLY A 411 8.40 2.61 19.22
CA GLY A 411 8.40 3.59 20.29
C GLY A 411 9.47 3.36 21.37
N SER A 412 9.99 2.14 21.54
CA SER A 412 11.14 1.90 22.44
C SER A 412 12.44 2.51 21.94
N PHE A 413 12.52 2.88 20.66
CA PHE A 413 13.70 3.52 20.05
C PHE A 413 13.58 5.04 20.00
N ILE A 414 12.43 5.60 20.41
CA ILE A 414 12.17 7.03 20.44
C ILE A 414 12.27 7.51 21.88
N ASN A 415 13.32 8.26 22.18
CA ASN A 415 13.70 8.58 23.54
C ASN A 415 13.78 10.07 23.77
N PHE A 416 13.35 10.46 24.96
CA PHE A 416 13.54 11.79 25.50
C PHE A 416 14.37 11.62 26.77
N ASP A 417 15.55 12.21 26.76
CA ASP A 417 16.44 12.22 27.91
C ASP A 417 16.26 13.58 28.61
N ASP A 418 15.82 13.54 29.87
CA ASP A 418 15.68 14.72 30.71
C ASP A 418 16.81 14.76 31.73
N ASP A 419 17.78 15.61 31.43
CA ASP A 419 18.92 15.95 32.24
C ASP A 419 18.46 16.89 33.37
N GLY A 420 17.67 16.34 34.30
CA GLY A 420 16.93 17.10 35.32
C GLY A 420 17.79 18.17 36.02
N PRO A 421 17.20 19.25 36.55
CA PRO A 421 17.89 20.50 36.85
C PRO A 421 19.17 20.30 37.69
N SER A 422 20.34 20.56 37.09
CA SER A 422 21.60 20.53 37.82
C SER A 422 21.68 21.72 38.79
N ILE A 423 21.83 21.43 40.09
CA ILE A 423 22.16 22.47 41.08
C ILE A 423 23.60 22.90 40.85
N SER A 424 23.78 24.07 40.21
CA SER A 424 25.05 24.78 40.24
C SER A 424 25.23 25.44 41.61
N THR A 425 26.16 24.94 42.41
CA THR A 425 26.47 25.44 43.76
C THR A 425 27.27 26.75 43.77
N THR A 426 27.40 27.48 42.65
CA THR A 426 28.18 28.75 42.59
C THR A 426 27.49 29.99 43.16
N GLY A 427 26.43 29.84 43.95
CA GLY A 427 25.90 30.94 44.77
C GLY A 427 26.84 31.25 45.93
N THR A 428 27.46 32.42 45.96
CA THR A 428 28.22 32.91 47.13
C THR A 428 27.36 32.84 48.39
N GLU A 429 27.83 32.10 49.38
CA GLU A 429 27.20 31.96 50.69
C GLU A 429 27.04 33.35 51.35
N PRO A 430 25.85 33.73 51.85
CA PRO A 430 25.67 35.03 52.49
C PRO A 430 26.51 35.10 53.76
N THR A 431 27.47 36.03 53.80
CA THR A 431 28.26 36.29 55.01
C THR A 431 27.35 36.82 56.12
N LEU A 432 27.20 36.02 57.17
CA LEU A 432 26.56 36.43 58.42
C LEU A 432 27.40 37.53 59.07
N THR A 433 26.86 38.75 59.16
CA THR A 433 27.49 39.82 59.95
C THR A 433 26.88 39.76 61.35
N VAL A 434 27.69 39.38 62.35
CA VAL A 434 27.31 39.37 63.77
C VAL A 434 27.66 40.70 64.42
#